data_AF-A0A951DAA7-F1
#
_entry.id   AF-A0A951DAA7-F1
#
_cell.length_a   1.000
_cell.length_b   1.000
_cell.length_c   1.000
_cell.angle_alpha   90.00
_cell.angle_beta   90.00
_cell.angle_gamma   90.00
#
_symmetry.space_group_name_H-M   'P 1'
#
loop_
_entity.id
_entity.type
_entity.pdbx_description
1 polymer ?
#
loop_
_entity_poly.entity_id
_entity_poly.type
_entity_poly.pdbx_seq_one_letter_code
_entity_poly.pdbx_strand_id
1 'polypeptide(L)'
;MTSQFVIHIIAQALMAAFWICAPLLLISFALSILINIIQIATSLQDPVFSTVPRLAACLVGIILLMPWMLHRAAAYATSILGDLAQYAH
;
A
#
# COMPACT_ATOMS: atom_id res chain seq x y z
N MET A 1 29.99 2.78 12.18
CA MET A 1 29.02 3.02 11.09
C MET A 1 29.22 1.97 10.01
N THR A 2 28.83 0.73 10.32
CA THR A 2 29.12 -0.46 9.53
C THR A 2 28.04 -0.65 8.46
N SER A 3 28.43 -1.01 7.23
CA SER A 3 27.50 -1.23 6.10
C SER A 3 26.36 -2.20 6.42
N GLN A 4 26.53 -3.05 7.42
CA GLN A 4 25.49 -3.95 7.95
C GLN A 4 24.28 -3.20 8.54
N PHE A 5 24.47 -2.05 9.18
CA PHE A 5 23.37 -1.25 9.73
C PHE A 5 22.49 -0.65 8.62
N VAL A 6 23.12 -0.13 7.57
CA VAL A 6 22.41 0.40 6.39
C VAL A 6 21.59 -0.70 5.72
N ILE A 7 22.16 -1.89 5.55
CA ILE A 7 21.45 -3.04 4.98
C ILE A 7 20.27 -3.46 5.86
N HIS A 8 20.45 -3.46 7.18
CA HIS A 8 19.39 -3.83 8.12
C HIS A 8 18.20 -2.87 8.06
N ILE A 9 18.45 -1.56 8.07
CA ILE A 9 17.41 -0.54 7.93
C ILE A 9 16.65 -0.71 6.61
N ILE A 10 17.37 -0.86 5.49
CA ILE A 10 16.74 -1.04 4.17
C ILE A 10 15.89 -2.31 4.13
N ALA A 11 16.39 -3.43 4.65
CA ALA A 11 15.64 -4.69 4.69
C ALA A 11 14.36 -4.55 5.52
N GLN A 12 14.43 -3.87 6.66
CA GLN A 12 13.30 -3.62 7.54
C GLN A 12 12.29 -2.64 6.90
N ALA A 13 12.76 -1.65 6.14
CA ALA A 13 11.93 -0.74 5.34
C ALA A 13 11.14 -1.52 4.30
N LEU A 14 11.84 -2.40 3.56
CA LEU A 14 11.24 -3.20 2.49
C LEU A 14 10.22 -4.18 3.06
N MET A 15 10.52 -4.80 4.21
CA MET A 15 9.62 -5.71 4.90
C MET A 15 8.36 -4.97 5.40
N ALA A 16 8.53 -3.78 5.98
CA ALA A 16 7.41 -2.94 6.40
C ALA A 16 6.54 -2.52 5.20
N ALA A 17 7.17 -2.05 4.12
CA ALA A 17 6.47 -1.70 2.88
C ALA A 17 5.73 -2.90 2.28
N PHE A 18 6.33 -4.08 2.28
CA PHE A 18 5.70 -5.30 1.79
C PHE A 18 4.45 -5.67 2.59
N TRP A 19 4.54 -5.65 3.92
CA TRP A 19 3.38 -5.88 4.79
C TRP A 19 2.29 -4.83 4.60
N ILE A 20 2.66 -3.56 4.38
CA ILE A 20 1.72 -2.47 4.11
C ILE A 20 1.00 -2.68 2.76
N CYS A 21 1.75 -3.06 1.72
CA CYS A 21 1.22 -3.25 0.38
C CYS A 21 0.42 -4.54 0.23
N ALA A 22 0.72 -5.61 0.99
CA ALA A 22 0.06 -6.91 0.86
C ALA A 22 -1.48 -6.87 0.94
N PRO A 23 -2.12 -6.28 1.99
CA PRO A 23 -3.58 -6.17 2.04
C PRO A 23 -4.13 -5.21 0.98
N LEU A 24 -3.39 -4.15 0.64
CA LEU A 24 -3.77 -3.19 -0.40
C LEU A 24 -3.86 -3.86 -1.77
N LEU A 25 -2.84 -4.64 -2.12
CA LEU A 25 -2.77 -5.41 -3.37
C LEU A 25 -3.92 -6.40 -3.47
N LEU A 26 -4.20 -7.13 -2.39
CA LEU A 26 -5.25 -8.16 -2.37
C LEU A 26 -6.64 -7.54 -2.59
N ILE A 27 -6.94 -6.45 -1.86
CA ILE A 27 -8.20 -5.72 -2.01
C ILE A 27 -8.31 -5.10 -3.41
N SER A 28 -7.26 -4.41 -3.87
CA SER A 28 -7.26 -3.75 -5.19
C SER A 28 -7.40 -4.74 -6.34
N PHE A 29 -6.80 -5.92 -6.21
CA PHE A 29 -6.89 -7.00 -7.18
C PHE A 29 -8.31 -7.57 -7.24
N ALA A 30 -8.91 -7.89 -6.09
CA ALA A 30 -10.28 -8.39 -6.02
C ALA A 30 -11.30 -7.39 -6.59
N LEU A 31 -11.17 -6.11 -6.23
CA LEU A 31 -12.02 -5.03 -6.76
C LEU A 31 -11.87 -4.88 -8.28
N SER A 32 -10.63 -4.92 -8.78
CA SER A 32 -10.34 -4.78 -10.21
C SER A 32 -10.95 -5.92 -11.03
N ILE A 33 -10.91 -7.16 -10.50
CA ILE A 33 -11.55 -8.32 -11.14
C ILE A 33 -13.06 -8.14 -11.18
N LEU A 34 -13.68 -7.77 -10.06
CA LEU A 34 -15.13 -7.62 -9.98
C LEU A 34 -15.66 -6.59 -10.98
N ILE A 35 -14.98 -5.45 -11.09
CA ILE A 35 -15.33 -4.38 -12.04
C ILE A 35 -15.15 -4.84 -13.48
N ASN A 36 -14.09 -5.60 -13.77
CA ASN A 36 -13.85 -6.13 -15.12
C ASN A 36 -14.94 -7.14 -15.53
N ILE A 37 -15.41 -7.99 -14.61
CA ILE A 37 -16.51 -8.93 -14.88
C ILE A 37 -17.81 -8.18 -15.21
N ILE A 38 -18.15 -7.14 -14.44
CA ILE A 38 -19.36 -6.33 -14.68
C ILE A 38 -19.28 -5.62 -16.04
N GLN A 39 -18.10 -5.10 -16.38
CA GLN A 39 -17.84 -4.47 -17.68
C GLN A 39 -18.06 -5.46 -18.83
N ILE A 40 -17.53 -6.67 -18.73
CA ILE A 40 -17.70 -7.73 -19.74
C ILE A 40 -19.16 -8.16 -19.84
N ALA A 41 -19.82 -8.41 -18.70
CA ALA A 41 -21.20 -8.90 -18.65
C ALA A 41 -22.23 -7.94 -19.27
N THR A 42 -21.97 -6.63 -19.23
CA THR A 42 -22.90 -5.61 -19.75
C THR A 42 -22.62 -5.25 -21.22
N SER A 43 -21.59 -5.83 -21.85
CA SER A 43 -21.18 -5.51 -23.24
C SER A 43 -20.78 -4.05 -23.50
N LEU A 44 -20.69 -3.22 -22.46
CA LEU A 44 -20.31 -1.81 -22.54
C LEU A 44 -18.78 -1.72 -22.62
N GLN A 45 -18.27 -1.76 -23.85
CA GLN A 45 -16.84 -1.60 -24.16
C GLN A 45 -16.42 -0.13 -24.27
N ASP A 46 -17.26 0.82 -23.83
CA ASP A 46 -16.87 2.23 -23.79
C ASP A 46 -15.82 2.47 -22.69
N PRO A 47 -14.60 2.90 -23.05
CA PRO A 47 -13.51 3.07 -22.09
C PRO A 47 -13.84 4.10 -21.01
N VAL A 48 -14.65 5.12 -21.32
CA VAL A 48 -15.06 6.16 -20.35
C VAL A 48 -15.92 5.58 -19.22
N PHE A 49 -16.87 4.69 -19.54
CA PHE A 49 -17.79 4.10 -18.55
C PHE A 49 -17.10 3.11 -17.59
N SER A 50 -16.01 2.47 -18.00
CA SER A 50 -15.24 1.55 -17.13
C SER A 50 -14.16 2.25 -16.30
N THR A 51 -13.71 3.42 -16.75
CA THR A 51 -12.67 4.19 -16.07
C THR A 51 -13.20 4.85 -14.79
N VAL A 52 -14.45 5.34 -14.80
CA VAL A 52 -15.07 6.00 -13.64
C VAL A 52 -15.27 5.04 -12.45
N PRO A 53 -15.90 3.86 -12.60
CA PRO A 53 -16.03 2.89 -11.50
C PRO A 53 -14.68 2.41 -10.98
N ARG A 54 -13.69 2.20 -11.87
CA ARG A 54 -12.34 1.80 -11.49
C ARG A 54 -11.63 2.86 -10.65
N LEU A 55 -11.73 4.13 -11.04
CA LEU A 55 -11.21 5.25 -10.26
C LEU A 55 -11.89 5.37 -8.91
N ALA A 56 -13.23 5.30 -8.86
CA ALA A 56 -13.98 5.34 -7.62
C ALA A 56 -13.60 4.19 -6.68
N ALA A 57 -13.43 2.99 -7.21
CA ALA A 57 -13.00 1.81 -6.47
C ALA A 57 -11.58 1.94 -5.91
N CYS A 58 -10.62 2.46 -6.71
CA CYS A 58 -9.29 2.82 -6.21
C CYS A 58 -9.36 3.86 -5.10
N LEU A 59 -10.20 4.88 -5.25
CA LEU A 59 -10.34 5.98 -4.30
C LEU A 59 -10.89 5.48 -2.95
N VAL A 60 -11.91 4.61 -2.99
CA VAL A 60 -12.45 3.93 -1.81
C VAL A 60 -11.43 3.00 -1.18
N GLY A 61 -10.70 2.23 -1.98
CA GLY A 61 -9.64 1.34 -1.49
C GLY A 61 -8.52 2.10 -0.76
N ILE A 62 -8.09 3.24 -1.32
CA ILE A 62 -7.10 4.12 -0.69
C ILE A 62 -7.64 4.72 0.61
N ILE A 63 -8.87 5.26 0.62
CA ILE A 63 -9.44 5.87 1.84
C ILE A 63 -9.57 4.86 2.97
N LEU A 64 -9.99 3.62 2.68
CA LEU A 64 -10.12 2.57 3.68
C LEU A 64 -8.77 2.13 4.24
N LEU A 65 -7.74 2.04 3.40
CA LEU A 65 -6.41 1.60 3.85
C LEU A 65 -5.51 2.72 4.36
N MET A 66 -5.80 3.97 4.01
CA MET A 66 -5.05 5.16 4.40
C MET A 66 -4.71 5.21 5.90
N PRO A 67 -5.65 5.06 6.85
CA PRO A 67 -5.32 5.13 8.27
C PRO A 67 -4.36 4.01 8.71
N TRP A 68 -4.53 2.81 8.15
CA TRP A 68 -3.71 1.65 8.51
C TRP A 68 -2.29 1.73 7.91
N MET A 69 -2.17 2.17 6.65
CA MET A 69 -0.89 2.43 6.00
C MET A 69 -0.10 3.52 6.74
N LEU A 70 -0.78 4.59 7.15
CA LEU A 70 -0.16 5.69 7.88
C LEU A 70 0.31 5.25 9.27
N HIS A 71 -0.46 4.42 9.98
CA HIS A 71 -0.05 3.88 11.28
C HIS A 71 1.20 3.01 11.18
N ARG A 72 1.28 2.14 10.16
CA ARG A 72 2.46 1.29 9.91
C ARG A 72 3.69 2.11 9.50
N ALA A 73 3.53 3.11 8.64
CA ALA A 73 4.60 4.01 8.25
C ALA A 73 5.11 4.84 9.45
N ALA A 74 4.19 5.35 10.28
CA ALA A 74 4.53 6.07 11.50
C ALA A 74 5.27 5.16 12.50
N ALA A 75 4.81 3.92 12.71
CA ALA A 75 5.48 2.96 13.59
C ALA A 75 6.90 2.64 13.13
N TYR A 76 7.12 2.52 11.82
CA TYR A 76 8.46 2.33 11.25
C TYR A 76 9.33 3.58 11.43
N ALA A 77 8.78 4.77 11.17
CA ALA A 77 9.50 6.02 11.38
C ALA A 77 9.90 6.21 12.85
N THR A 78 9.02 5.90 13.81
CA THR A 78 9.33 5.95 15.24
C THR A 78 10.36 4.91 15.65
N SER A 79 10.39 3.72 15.01
CA SER A 79 11.41 2.70 15.26
C SER A 79 12.80 3.19 14.85
N ILE A 80 12.92 3.80 13.67
CA ILE A 80 14.20 4.36 13.22
C ILE A 80 14.62 5.55 14.09
N LEU A 81 13.71 6.51 14.34
CA LEU A 81 14.03 7.70 15.13
C LEU A 81 14.37 7.34 16.59
N GLY A 82 13.73 6.32 17.15
CA GLY A 82 14.03 5.79 18.49
C GLY A 82 15.40 5.13 18.56
N ASP A 83 15.76 4.30 17.56
CA ASP A 83 17.10 3.72 17.45
C ASP A 83 18.18 4.79 17.28
N LEU A 84 17.94 5.82 16.45
CA LEU A 84 18.87 6.94 16.27
C LEU A 84 19.12 7.70 17.58
N ALA A 85 18.10 7.87 18.43
CA ALA A 85 18.24 8.49 19.75
C ALA A 85 19.05 7.60 20.73
N GLN A 86 18.96 6.28 20.60
CA GLN A 86 19.74 5.33 21.40
C GLN A 86 21.21 5.25 20.94
N TYR A 87 21.50 5.51 19.67
CA TYR A 87 22.87 5.59 19.12
C TYR A 87 23.53 6.97 19.26
N ALA A 88 22.82 7.98 19.79
CA ALA A 88 23.36 9.31 20.07
C ALA A 88 24.14 9.40 21.41
N HIS A 89 24.15 8.32 22.20
CA HIS A 89 24.99 8.14 23.38
C HIS A 89 26.19 7.23 23.09
#